data_AF-A0A3R6WR96-F1
#
_entry.id   AF-A0A3R6WR96-F1
#
_cell.length_a   1.000
_cell.length_b   1.000
_cell.length_c   1.000
_cell.angle_alpha   90.00
_cell.angle_beta   90.00
_cell.angle_gamma   90.00
#
_symmetry.space_group_name_H-M   'P 1'
#
loop_
_entity.id
_entity.type
_entity.pdbx_description
1 polymer ?
#
loop_
_entity_poly.entity_id
_entity_poly.type
_entity_poly.pdbx_seq_one_letter_code
_entity_poly.pdbx_strand_id
1 'polypeptide(L)' 'MTRLRLEILGTGFTAQHSDARVLDQLLYKWRHFRGVLTDVLVPLYTQLHRNGWPVTALAIDRDVGTLLGHGYEEFLHKQL' A
#
# COMPACT_ATOMS: atom_id res chain seq x y z
N MET A 1 -9.00 -1.55 -8.59
CA MET A 1 -7.86 -2.44 -8.90
C MET A 1 -7.04 -2.81 -7.67
N THR A 2 -6.69 -1.86 -6.79
CA THR A 2 -5.85 -2.10 -5.59
C THR A 2 -6.39 -3.21 -4.68
N ARG A 3 -7.71 -3.27 -4.46
CA ARG A 3 -8.35 -4.31 -3.65
C ARG A 3 -8.08 -5.73 -4.16
N LEU A 4 -8.30 -5.99 -5.45
CA LEU A 4 -8.06 -7.30 -6.05
C LEU A 4 -6.60 -7.73 -5.90
N ARG A 5 -5.66 -6.79 -6.08
CA ARG A 5 -4.22 -7.08 -5.93
C ARG A 5 -3.87 -7.41 -4.48
N LEU A 6 -4.45 -6.70 -3.51
CA LEU A 6 -4.28 -7.02 -2.09
C LEU A 6 -4.87 -8.39 -1.72
N GLU A 7 -6.04 -8.74 -2.27
CA GLU A 7 -6.69 -10.03 -2.00
C GLU A 7 -5.90 -11.22 -2.59
N ILE A 8 -5.24 -11.04 -3.74
CA ILE A 8 -4.50 -12.12 -4.42
C ILE A 8 -3.01 -12.17 -4.01
N LEU A 9 -2.36 -11.02 -3.87
CA LEU A 9 -0.90 -10.91 -3.70
C LEU A 9 -0.49 -10.47 -2.29
N GLY A 10 -1.46 -10.13 -1.41
CA GLY A 10 -1.15 -9.45 -0.16
C GLY A 10 -0.43 -8.13 -0.43
N THR A 11 0.62 -7.84 0.35
CA THR A 11 1.43 -6.61 0.22
C THR A 11 2.60 -6.73 -0.76
N GLY A 12 2.72 -7.85 -1.49
CA GLY A 12 3.85 -8.14 -2.38
C GLY A 12 3.85 -7.38 -3.71
N PHE A 13 3.45 -6.11 -3.73
CA PHE A 13 3.44 -5.27 -4.94
C PHE A 13 3.53 -3.78 -4.61
N THR A 14 3.99 -2.97 -5.56
CA THR A 14 3.94 -1.50 -5.46
C THR A 14 2.55 -1.00 -5.85
N ALA A 15 1.92 -0.24 -4.96
CA ALA A 15 0.49 0.02 -5.05
C ALA A 15 0.11 1.10 -6.09
N GLN A 16 0.96 2.10 -6.31
CA GLN A 16 0.69 3.20 -7.25
C GLN A 16 1.96 3.91 -7.70
N HIS A 17 1.86 4.58 -8.85
CA HIS A 17 2.81 5.59 -9.32
C HIS A 17 2.03 6.84 -9.79
N SER A 18 2.67 8.01 -9.78
CA SER A 18 2.00 9.27 -10.13
C SER A 18 2.00 9.57 -11.62
N ASP A 19 3.00 9.11 -12.38
CA ASP A 19 3.27 9.54 -13.77
C ASP A 19 3.13 11.07 -13.92
N ALA A 20 3.70 11.81 -12.97
CA ALA A 20 3.59 13.26 -12.93
C ALA A 20 4.51 13.90 -13.97
N ARG A 21 3.93 14.76 -14.83
CA ARG A 21 4.68 15.59 -15.79
C ARG A 21 4.80 17.05 -15.35
N VAL A 22 4.00 17.42 -14.34
CA VAL A 22 4.00 18.74 -13.69
C VAL A 22 4.07 18.49 -12.19
N LEU A 23 4.91 19.25 -11.48
CA LEU A 23 5.23 19.01 -10.07
C LEU A 23 3.99 18.98 -9.16
N ASP A 24 3.06 19.92 -9.36
CA ASP A 24 1.82 20.03 -8.59
C ASP A 24 0.93 18.78 -8.68
N GLN A 25 1.11 17.97 -9.71
CA GLN A 25 0.37 16.71 -9.85
C GLN A 25 0.68 15.72 -8.75
N LEU A 26 1.89 15.76 -8.18
CA LEU A 26 2.24 14.91 -7.05
C LEU A 26 1.27 15.13 -5.88
N LEU A 27 0.91 16.39 -5.58
CA LEU A 27 0.09 16.70 -4.42
C LEU A 27 -1.30 16.06 -4.52
N TYR A 28 -2.02 16.29 -5.63
CA TYR A 28 -3.39 15.80 -5.74
C TYR A 28 -3.46 14.30 -6.07
N LYS A 29 -2.53 13.76 -6.87
CA LYS A 29 -2.51 12.33 -7.21
C LYS A 29 -2.24 11.48 -5.97
N TRP A 30 -1.25 11.84 -5.17
CA TRP A 30 -0.94 11.13 -3.93
C TRP A 30 -2.01 11.34 -2.87
N ARG A 31 -2.58 12.54 -2.73
CA ARG A 31 -3.70 12.77 -1.80
C ARG A 31 -4.91 11.90 -2.14
N HIS A 32 -5.29 11.83 -3.42
CA HIS A 32 -6.38 10.98 -3.87
C HIS A 32 -6.07 9.49 -3.61
N PHE A 33 -4.87 9.03 -3.99
CA PHE A 33 -4.50 7.63 -3.81
C PHE A 33 -4.44 7.21 -2.34
N ARG A 34 -3.99 8.07 -1.42
CA ARG A 34 -4.03 7.78 0.02
C ARG A 34 -5.45 7.50 0.51
N GLY A 35 -6.44 8.26 0.03
CA GLY A 35 -7.85 7.98 0.32
C GLY A 35 -8.28 6.59 -0.16
N VAL A 36 -7.99 6.26 -1.41
CA VAL A 36 -8.28 4.94 -1.98
C VAL A 36 -7.58 3.82 -1.21
N LEU A 37 -6.34 4.03 -0.78
CA LEU A 37 -5.59 3.04 -0.01
C LEU A 37 -6.22 2.81 1.37
N THR A 38 -6.61 3.89 2.06
CA THR A 38 -7.33 3.81 3.34
C THR A 38 -8.66 3.06 3.19
N ASP A 39 -9.45 3.38 2.17
CA ASP A 39 -10.75 2.74 1.91
C ASP A 39 -10.63 1.22 1.67
N VAL A 40 -9.47 0.75 1.21
CA VAL A 40 -9.22 -0.67 0.97
C VAL A 40 -8.58 -1.37 2.17
N LEU A 41 -7.57 -0.76 2.82
CA LEU A 41 -6.86 -1.39 3.93
C LEU A 41 -7.69 -1.43 5.21
N VAL A 42 -8.48 -0.40 5.51
CA VAL A 42 -9.26 -0.33 6.76
C VAL A 42 -10.24 -1.50 6.87
N PRO A 43 -11.07 -1.82 5.86
CA PRO A 43 -11.95 -3.00 5.93
C PRO A 43 -11.18 -4.31 6.11
N LEU A 44 -10.05 -4.49 5.41
CA LEU A 44 -9.24 -5.71 5.48
C LEU A 44 -8.64 -5.92 6.88
N TYR A 45 -7.98 -4.91 7.45
CA TYR A 45 -7.42 -5.00 8.80
C TYR A 45 -8.51 -5.11 9.86
N THR A 46 -9.65 -4.44 9.68
CA THR A 46 -10.79 -4.59 10.58
C THR A 46 -11.31 -6.03 10.58
N GLN A 47 -11.40 -6.65 9.40
CA GLN A 47 -11.82 -8.05 9.27
C GLN A 47 -10.80 -9.01 9.90
N LEU A 48 -9.50 -8.80 9.66
CA LEU A 48 -8.43 -9.57 10.30
C LEU A 48 -8.53 -9.49 11.83
N HIS A 49 -8.70 -8.29 12.37
CA HIS A 49 -8.86 -8.08 13.81
C HIS A 49 -10.10 -8.78 14.37
N ARG A 50 -11.25 -8.68 13.69
CA ARG A 50 -12.50 -9.37 14.07
C ARG A 50 -12.36 -10.89 14.07
N ASN A 51 -11.52 -11.42 13.20
CA ASN A 51 -11.23 -12.86 13.13
C ASN A 51 -10.20 -13.31 14.17
N GLY A 52 -9.80 -12.43 15.10
CA GLY A 52 -8.85 -12.74 16.17
C GLY A 52 -7.38 -12.59 15.78
N TRP A 53 -7.08 -12.06 14.59
CA TRP A 53 -5.69 -11.79 14.21
C TRP A 53 -5.17 -10.53 14.93
N PRO A 54 -3.98 -10.57 15.55
CA PRO A 54 -3.40 -9.40 16.18
C PRO A 54 -2.96 -8.39 15.11
N VAL A 55 -3.62 -7.24 15.06
CA VAL A 55 -3.26 -6.12 14.20
C VAL A 55 -2.59 -5.06 15.05
N THR A 56 -1.30 -4.80 14.80
CA THR A 56 -0.51 -3.79 15.52
C THR A 56 -0.21 -2.59 14.63
N ALA A 57 0.00 -1.42 15.23
CA ALA A 57 0.39 -0.22 14.49
C ALA A 57 1.70 -0.42 13.71
N LEU A 58 2.68 -1.13 14.28
CA LEU A 58 3.94 -1.46 13.63
C LEU A 58 3.75 -2.35 12.40
N ALA A 59 2.84 -3.34 12.46
CA ALA A 59 2.54 -4.19 11.32
C ALA A 59 1.88 -3.39 10.19
N ILE A 60 0.92 -2.52 10.52
CA ILE A 60 0.28 -1.63 9.53
C ILE A 60 1.29 -0.70 8.90
N ASP A 61 2.16 -0.07 9.69
CA ASP A 61 3.17 0.88 9.19
C ASP A 61 4.16 0.18 8.24
N ARG A 62 4.66 -1.00 8.61
CA ARG A 62 5.48 -1.84 7.74
C ARG A 62 4.76 -2.14 6.41
N ASP A 63 3.53 -2.65 6.50
CA ASP A 63 2.76 -3.08 5.33
C ASP A 63 2.46 -1.91 4.38
N VAL A 64 2.11 -0.74 4.92
CA VAL A 64 1.93 0.51 4.15
C VAL A 64 3.25 0.95 3.52
N GLY A 65 4.36 0.89 4.26
CA GLY A 65 5.69 1.19 3.76
C GLY A 65 6.10 0.30 2.58
N THR A 66 5.84 -1.01 2.68
CA THR A 66 6.07 -1.97 1.59
C THR A 66 5.31 -1.57 0.32
N LEU A 67 4.02 -1.22 0.46
CA LEU A 67 3.15 -0.84 -0.65
C LEU A 67 3.53 0.49 -1.32
N LEU A 68 4.12 1.43 -0.56
CA LEU A 68 4.36 2.82 -0.98
C LEU A 68 5.83 3.16 -1.31
N GLY A 69 6.76 2.22 -1.23
CA GLY A 69 8.13 2.46 -1.68
C GLY A 69 9.13 1.39 -1.27
N HIS A 70 9.11 0.95 -0.01
CA HIS A 70 10.14 0.04 0.50
C HIS A 70 10.22 -1.26 -0.29
N GLY A 71 9.08 -1.86 -0.66
CA GLY A 71 9.07 -3.09 -1.45
C GLY A 71 9.65 -2.91 -2.86
N TYR A 72 9.54 -1.70 -3.44
CA TYR A 72 10.16 -1.38 -4.73
C TYR A 72 11.68 -1.22 -4.59
N GLU A 73 12.13 -0.52 -3.56
CA GLU A 73 13.56 -0.34 -3.25
C GLU A 73 14.23 -1.69 -2.99
N GLU A 74 13.64 -2.53 -2.14
CA GLU A 74 14.11 -3.89 -1.87
C GLU A 74 14.21 -4.73 -3.15
N PHE A 75 13.23 -4.60 -4.06
CA PHE A 75 13.26 -5.29 -5.35
C PHE A 75 14.41 -4.83 -6.23
N LEU A 76 14.67 -3.52 -6.31
CA LEU A 76 15.77 -2.95 -7.09
C LEU A 76 17.16 -3.34 -6.56
N HIS A 77 17.28 -3.59 -5.25
CA HIS A 77 18.54 -4.01 -4.63
C HIS A 77 18.89 -5.49 -4.82
N LYS A 78 18.01 -6.30 -5.42
CA LYS A 78 18.31 -7.71 -5.68
C LYS A 78 19.39 -7.85 -6.75
N GLN A 79 20.45 -8.58 -6.43
CA GLN A 79 21.40 -9.07 -7.43
C GLN A 79 20.86 -10.41 -7.98
N LEU A 80 20.73 -10.48 -9.31
CA LEU A 80 20.28 -11.66 -10.05
C LEU A 80 21.42 -12.63 -10.31
#